data_AF-A0A5C7GU28-F1
#
_entry.id   AF-A0A5C7GU28-F1
#
_cell.length_a   1.000
_cell.length_b   1.000
_cell.length_c   1.000
_cell.angle_alpha   90.00
_cell.angle_beta   90.00
_cell.angle_gamma   90.00
#
_symmetry.space_group_name_H-M   'P 1'
#
loop_
_entity.id
_entity.type
_entity.pdbx_description
1 polymer ?
#
loop_
_entity_poly.entity_id
_entity_poly.type
_entity_poly.pdbx_seq_one_letter_code
_entity_poly.pdbx_strand_id
1 'polypeptide(L)'
;MDSLETRMTNLKDTLSDTQVTLSDVVDRLNGLETDYGEITQATKAMLREYQNGVNEDTCLLTQEIHNLRTFVEHKLRAIRVEMEEICIEWGLYRNSPTIHSGATMSTNTIQVPKPSTYSGNQKAIEVENFLFGLEQYFEAKGVRDNATRIANAPTFLQGFRQTMVAMQICRLRCLKQSGSISDYIKEFTALILEIEDMSDKDKLFYFMDDLKDWARVELERQNVQDLDAAIAVA
;
A
#
# COMPACT_ATOMS: atom_id res chain seq x y z
N MET A 1 -10.28 -11.30 -103.45
CA MET A 1 -9.59 -12.14 -102.45
C MET A 1 -8.83 -11.27 -101.46
N ASP A 2 -8.12 -10.26 -101.95
CA ASP A 2 -7.14 -9.44 -101.20
C ASP A 2 -7.66 -8.81 -99.90
N SER A 3 -8.90 -8.28 -99.89
CA SER A 3 -9.47 -7.64 -98.68
C SER A 3 -9.66 -8.60 -97.50
N LEU A 4 -9.99 -9.88 -97.76
CA LEU A 4 -10.15 -10.88 -96.71
C LEU A 4 -8.80 -11.30 -96.14
N GLU A 5 -7.79 -11.40 -97.01
CA GLU A 5 -6.44 -11.79 -96.66
C GLU A 5 -5.75 -10.71 -95.79
N THR A 6 -5.94 -9.43 -96.10
CA THR A 6 -5.49 -8.32 -95.24
C THR A 6 -6.19 -8.31 -93.87
N ARG A 7 -7.49 -8.64 -93.81
CA ARG A 7 -8.21 -8.72 -92.52
C ARG A 7 -7.76 -9.91 -91.69
N MET A 8 -7.50 -11.06 -92.32
CA MET A 8 -7.02 -12.28 -91.66
C MET A 8 -5.62 -12.11 -91.08
N THR A 9 -4.73 -11.43 -91.81
CA THR A 9 -3.37 -11.10 -91.34
C THR A 9 -3.42 -10.14 -90.15
N ASN A 10 -4.16 -9.03 -90.26
CA ASN A 10 -4.35 -8.10 -89.13
C ASN A 10 -4.95 -8.80 -87.90
N LEU A 11 -5.93 -9.70 -88.08
CA LEU A 11 -6.52 -10.43 -86.97
C LEU A 11 -5.49 -11.36 -86.30
N LYS A 12 -4.65 -12.03 -87.11
CA LYS A 12 -3.57 -12.90 -86.63
C LYS A 12 -2.51 -12.11 -85.84
N ASP A 13 -2.18 -10.91 -86.28
CA ASP A 13 -1.23 -10.05 -85.59
C ASP A 13 -1.81 -9.57 -84.25
N THR A 14 -3.07 -9.10 -84.23
CA THR A 14 -3.75 -8.75 -82.97
C THR A 14 -3.90 -9.94 -82.00
N LEU A 15 -4.08 -11.15 -82.54
CA LEU A 15 -4.14 -12.37 -81.72
C LEU A 15 -2.76 -12.70 -81.12
N SER A 16 -1.67 -12.51 -81.88
CA SER A 16 -0.32 -12.69 -81.35
C SER A 16 0.00 -11.66 -80.26
N ASP A 17 -0.32 -10.39 -80.51
CA ASP A 17 -0.09 -9.31 -79.54
C ASP A 17 -0.88 -9.55 -78.25
N THR A 18 -2.16 -9.91 -78.37
CA THR A 18 -2.98 -10.25 -77.19
C THR A 18 -2.43 -11.46 -76.45
N GLN A 19 -1.94 -12.49 -77.15
CA GLN A 19 -1.35 -13.68 -76.52
C GLN A 19 -0.05 -13.37 -75.77
N VAL A 20 0.79 -12.47 -76.30
CA VAL A 20 1.98 -11.99 -75.59
C VAL A 20 1.60 -11.22 -74.33
N THR A 21 0.63 -10.30 -74.42
CA THR A 21 0.16 -9.55 -73.25
C THR A 21 -0.49 -10.44 -72.19
N LEU A 22 -1.21 -11.49 -72.59
CA LEU A 22 -1.77 -12.48 -71.68
C LEU A 22 -0.68 -13.25 -70.95
N SER A 23 0.40 -13.63 -71.64
CA SER A 23 1.54 -14.29 -71.02
C SER A 23 2.21 -13.39 -69.96
N ASP A 24 2.45 -12.11 -70.28
CA ASP A 24 3.00 -11.14 -69.32
C ASP A 24 2.11 -10.96 -68.08
N VAL A 25 0.79 -10.86 -68.28
CA VAL A 25 -0.16 -10.74 -67.16
C VAL A 25 -0.15 -11.99 -66.28
N VAL A 26 -0.07 -13.19 -66.86
CA VAL A 26 0.03 -14.45 -66.11
C VAL A 26 1.32 -14.49 -65.30
N ASP A 27 2.46 -14.12 -65.88
CA ASP A 27 3.73 -14.08 -65.17
C ASP A 27 3.71 -13.08 -64.01
N ARG A 28 3.13 -11.89 -64.23
CA ARG A 28 2.92 -10.90 -63.16
C ARG A 28 1.98 -11.38 -62.06
N LEU A 29 0.93 -12.13 -62.40
CA LEU A 29 -0.01 -12.70 -61.45
C LEU A 29 0.65 -13.80 -60.61
N ASN A 30 1.46 -14.65 -61.22
CA ASN A 30 2.26 -15.67 -60.52
C ASN A 30 3.28 -15.01 -59.57
N GLY A 31 3.93 -13.92 -59.99
CA GLY A 31 4.80 -13.12 -59.14
C GLY A 31 4.07 -12.55 -57.93
N LEU A 32 2.89 -11.96 -58.16
CA LEU A 32 2.06 -11.41 -57.09
C LEU A 32 1.57 -12.50 -56.10
N GLU A 33 1.20 -13.69 -56.60
CA GLU A 33 0.80 -14.82 -55.75
C GLU A 33 1.97 -15.28 -54.86
N THR A 34 3.19 -15.28 -55.40
CA THR A 34 4.41 -15.60 -54.66
C THR A 34 4.68 -14.56 -53.58
N ASP A 35 4.68 -13.26 -53.94
CA ASP A 35 4.89 -12.16 -52.99
C ASP A 35 3.85 -12.18 -51.86
N TYR A 36 2.58 -12.45 -52.20
CA TYR A 36 1.51 -12.56 -51.20
C TYR A 36 1.76 -13.71 -50.21
N GLY A 37 2.25 -14.86 -50.71
CA GLY A 37 2.65 -15.99 -49.88
C GLY A 37 3.79 -15.63 -48.92
N GLU A 38 4.84 -14.97 -49.42
CA GLU A 38 5.99 -14.53 -48.63
C GLU A 38 5.60 -13.51 -47.56
N ILE A 39 4.83 -12.49 -47.92
CA ILE A 39 4.32 -11.47 -46.98
C ILE A 39 3.45 -12.13 -45.90
N THR A 40 2.58 -13.07 -46.29
CA THR A 40 1.74 -13.80 -45.33
C THR A 40 2.59 -14.62 -44.36
N GLN A 41 3.65 -15.27 -44.85
CA GLN A 41 4.56 -16.05 -44.02
C GLN A 41 5.39 -15.17 -43.08
N ALA A 42 5.93 -14.05 -43.58
CA ALA A 42 6.67 -13.08 -42.79
C ALA A 42 5.79 -12.47 -41.69
N THR A 43 4.55 -12.10 -42.02
CA THR A 43 3.58 -11.58 -41.05
C THR A 43 3.28 -12.60 -39.95
N LYS A 44 3.07 -13.87 -40.31
CA LYS A 44 2.88 -14.96 -39.34
C LYS A 44 4.12 -15.19 -38.47
N ALA A 45 5.32 -15.06 -39.01
CA ALA A 45 6.57 -15.22 -38.26
C ALA A 45 6.73 -14.09 -37.23
N MET A 46 6.56 -12.84 -37.65
CA MET A 46 6.62 -11.67 -36.77
C MET A 46 5.59 -11.74 -35.64
N LEU A 47 4.36 -12.19 -35.93
CA LEU A 47 3.34 -12.40 -34.90
C LEU A 47 3.78 -13.42 -33.84
N ARG A 48 4.40 -14.53 -34.26
CA ARG A 48 4.92 -15.54 -33.33
C ARG A 48 6.06 -15.00 -32.48
N GLU A 49 6.98 -14.25 -33.07
CA GLU A 49 8.08 -13.63 -32.32
C GLU A 49 7.56 -12.66 -31.25
N TYR A 50 6.62 -11.78 -31.62
CA TYR A 50 5.99 -10.87 -30.68
C TYR A 50 5.25 -11.62 -29.56
N GLN A 51 4.45 -12.64 -29.91
CA GLN A 51 3.75 -13.46 -28.92
C GLN A 51 4.74 -14.15 -27.97
N ASN A 52 5.85 -14.69 -28.48
CA ASN A 52 6.86 -15.33 -27.66
C ASN A 52 7.54 -14.33 -26.72
N GLY A 53 7.95 -13.15 -27.21
CA GLY A 53 8.57 -12.12 -26.38
C GLY A 53 7.65 -11.66 -25.25
N VAL A 54 6.38 -11.38 -25.56
CA VAL A 54 5.39 -11.01 -24.54
C VAL A 54 5.17 -12.15 -23.53
N ASN A 55 5.15 -13.41 -23.98
CA ASN A 55 5.02 -14.55 -23.08
C ASN A 55 6.24 -14.72 -22.16
N GLU A 56 7.45 -14.50 -22.66
CA GLU A 56 8.69 -14.53 -21.88
C GLU A 56 8.71 -13.43 -20.82
N ASP A 57 8.42 -12.18 -21.21
CA ASP A 57 8.33 -11.05 -20.28
C ASP A 57 7.25 -11.29 -19.20
N THR A 58 6.10 -11.83 -19.61
CA THR A 58 5.01 -12.18 -18.68
C THR A 58 5.44 -13.28 -17.70
N CYS A 59 6.22 -14.27 -18.17
CA CYS A 59 6.77 -15.33 -17.32
C CYS A 59 7.76 -14.78 -16.29
N LEU A 60 8.70 -13.93 -16.74
CA LEU A 60 9.68 -13.27 -15.86
C LEU A 60 8.98 -12.42 -14.79
N LEU A 61 8.03 -11.57 -15.19
CA LEU A 61 7.28 -10.75 -14.26
C LEU A 61 6.48 -11.59 -13.25
N THR A 62 5.85 -12.68 -13.71
CA THR A 62 5.13 -13.61 -12.83
C THR A 62 6.06 -14.22 -11.78
N GLN A 63 7.28 -14.58 -12.19
CA GLN A 63 8.29 -15.11 -11.27
C GLN A 63 8.77 -14.06 -10.26
N GLU A 64 9.00 -12.82 -10.68
CA GLU A 64 9.40 -11.74 -9.77
C GLU A 64 8.30 -11.43 -8.74
N ILE A 65 7.03 -11.38 -9.17
CA ILE A 65 5.88 -11.22 -8.27
C ILE A 65 5.81 -12.39 -7.28
N HIS A 66 6.04 -13.62 -7.74
CA HIS A 66 6.08 -14.78 -6.86
C HIS A 66 7.20 -14.69 -5.82
N ASN A 67 8.41 -14.28 -6.24
CA ASN A 67 9.55 -14.09 -5.34
C ASN A 67 9.27 -12.99 -4.31
N LEU A 68 8.68 -11.87 -4.72
CA LEU A 68 8.31 -10.79 -3.81
C LEU A 68 7.23 -11.23 -2.81
N ARG A 69 6.21 -11.94 -3.30
CA ARG A 69 5.14 -12.49 -2.46
C ARG A 69 5.70 -13.42 -1.39
N THR A 70 6.54 -14.37 -1.78
CA THR A 70 7.15 -15.32 -0.84
C THR A 70 8.06 -14.62 0.16
N PHE A 71 8.83 -13.60 -0.25
CA PHE A 71 9.63 -12.79 0.66
C PHE A 71 8.77 -12.07 1.71
N VAL A 72 7.69 -11.41 1.27
CA VAL A 72 6.76 -10.71 2.17
C VAL A 72 6.07 -11.69 3.12
N GLU A 73 5.58 -12.83 2.62
CA GLU A 73 4.96 -13.88 3.43
C GLU A 73 5.91 -14.41 4.51
N HIS A 74 7.19 -14.62 4.18
CA HIS A 74 8.20 -15.02 5.16
C HIS A 74 8.44 -13.95 6.23
N LYS A 75 8.55 -12.67 5.84
CA LYS A 75 8.71 -11.56 6.81
C LYS A 75 7.50 -11.42 7.73
N LEU A 76 6.29 -11.53 7.19
CA LEU A 76 5.06 -11.51 7.99
C LEU A 76 4.99 -12.70 8.95
N ARG A 77 5.41 -13.88 8.51
CA ARG A 77 5.50 -15.07 9.38
C ARG A 77 6.50 -14.88 10.51
N ALA A 78 7.68 -14.32 10.23
CA ALA A 78 8.68 -14.03 11.26
C ALA A 78 8.15 -13.05 12.32
N ILE A 79 7.55 -11.93 11.88
CA ILE A 79 6.93 -10.95 12.79
C ILE A 79 5.81 -11.58 13.62
N ARG A 80 4.99 -12.45 13.03
CA ARG A 80 3.94 -13.17 13.76
C ARG A 80 4.52 -14.04 14.87
N VAL A 81 5.59 -14.77 14.60
CA VAL A 81 6.26 -15.62 15.61
C VAL A 81 6.85 -14.76 16.73
N GLU A 82 7.56 -13.68 16.40
CA GLU A 82 8.09 -12.74 17.40
C GLU A 82 6.98 -12.14 18.28
N MET A 83 5.83 -11.79 17.68
CA MET A 83 4.66 -11.30 18.42
C MET A 83 4.07 -12.37 19.34
N GLU A 84 3.99 -13.63 18.90
CA GLU A 84 3.52 -14.75 19.72
C GLU A 84 4.47 -15.00 20.91
N GLU A 85 5.79 -14.95 20.69
CA GLU A 85 6.79 -15.06 21.76
C GLU A 85 6.64 -13.94 22.81
N ILE A 86 6.51 -12.68 22.36
CA ILE A 86 6.28 -11.53 23.25
C ILE A 86 4.97 -11.70 24.04
N CYS A 87 3.90 -12.18 23.40
CA CYS A 87 2.64 -12.44 24.09
C CYS A 87 2.75 -13.55 25.14
N ILE A 88 3.53 -14.60 24.88
CA ILE A 88 3.79 -15.68 25.84
C ILE A 88 4.60 -15.13 27.03
N GLU A 89 5.68 -14.38 26.78
CA GLU A 89 6.52 -13.78 27.81
C GLU A 89 5.72 -12.84 28.73
N TRP A 90 4.88 -11.98 28.13
CA TRP A 90 3.95 -11.11 28.87
C TRP A 90 2.95 -11.91 29.74
N GLY A 91 2.42 -13.01 29.21
CA GLY A 91 1.49 -13.88 29.94
C GLY A 91 2.13 -14.53 31.19
N LEU A 92 3.41 -14.90 31.10
CA LEU A 92 4.16 -15.45 32.23
C LEU A 92 4.40 -14.39 33.32
N TYR A 93 4.75 -13.17 32.91
CA TYR A 93 4.95 -12.05 33.85
C TYR A 93 3.68 -11.69 34.61
N ARG A 94 2.51 -11.74 33.94
CA ARG A 94 1.19 -11.43 34.54
C ARG A 94 0.74 -12.44 35.61
N ASN A 95 1.13 -13.71 35.49
CA ASN A 95 0.60 -14.79 36.32
C ASN A 95 1.47 -15.13 37.55
N SER A 96 2.50 -14.33 37.85
CA SER A 96 3.33 -14.52 39.04
C SER A 96 2.59 -14.04 40.31
N PRO A 97 2.52 -14.84 41.40
CA PRO A 97 1.78 -14.46 42.60
C PRO A 97 2.47 -13.30 43.32
N THR A 98 1.78 -12.16 43.37
CA THR A 98 2.22 -10.97 44.09
C THR A 98 2.14 -11.24 45.60
N ILE A 99 3.29 -11.26 46.28
CA ILE A 99 3.35 -11.27 47.75
C ILE A 99 2.91 -9.88 48.23
N HIS A 100 1.69 -9.80 48.73
CA HIS A 100 1.20 -8.64 49.48
C HIS A 100 1.95 -8.57 50.82
N SER A 101 2.73 -7.52 51.02
CA SER A 101 3.12 -7.05 52.35
C SER A 101 2.54 -5.66 52.54
N GLY A 102 1.68 -5.53 53.54
CA GLY A 102 1.10 -4.26 53.93
C GLY A 102 2.10 -3.37 54.65
N ALA A 103 2.06 -2.07 54.35
CA ALA A 103 2.55 -1.06 55.26
C ALA A 103 1.72 0.22 55.08
N THR A 104 1.14 0.65 56.19
CA THR A 104 0.53 1.95 56.41
C THR A 104 1.61 3.05 56.26
N MET A 105 1.27 4.24 55.73
CA MET A 105 1.44 5.53 56.43
C MET A 105 1.42 6.78 55.52
N SER A 106 0.61 7.74 55.99
CA SER A 106 0.80 9.20 56.07
C SER A 106 1.10 10.05 54.81
N THR A 107 0.13 10.89 54.46
CA THR A 107 0.21 11.95 53.45
C THR A 107 0.89 13.19 54.00
N ASN A 108 2.10 13.51 53.54
CA ASN A 108 2.67 14.85 53.61
C ASN A 108 3.01 15.31 52.19
N THR A 109 2.42 16.42 51.79
CA THR A 109 2.58 17.11 50.51
C THR A 109 3.98 17.68 50.36
N ILE A 110 4.91 16.85 49.88
CA ILE A 110 6.24 17.26 49.42
C ILE A 110 6.14 17.49 47.90
N GLN A 111 6.67 18.60 47.38
CA GLN A 111 6.81 18.75 45.93
C GLN A 111 7.76 17.68 45.39
N VAL A 112 7.19 16.67 44.75
CA VAL A 112 7.96 15.52 44.27
C VAL A 112 8.61 15.84 42.92
N PRO A 113 9.94 15.75 42.79
CA PRO A 113 10.64 15.91 41.53
C PRO A 113 10.15 14.88 40.51
N LYS A 114 9.90 15.32 39.27
CA LYS A 114 9.48 14.43 38.18
C LYS A 114 10.61 13.43 37.85
N PRO A 115 10.35 12.10 37.84
CA PRO A 115 11.34 11.10 37.44
C PRO A 115 11.90 11.35 36.04
N SER A 116 13.18 11.07 35.84
CA SER A 116 13.82 11.08 34.52
C SER A 116 13.23 10.01 33.60
N THR A 117 13.15 10.30 32.30
CA THR A 117 12.69 9.32 31.31
C THR A 117 13.62 8.12 31.25
N TYR A 118 13.06 6.91 31.27
CA TYR A 118 13.78 5.65 31.18
C TYR A 118 14.28 5.41 29.76
N SER A 119 15.58 5.14 29.60
CA SER A 119 16.23 5.05 28.30
C SER A 119 16.08 3.69 27.59
N GLY A 120 15.42 2.71 28.21
CA GLY A 120 15.20 1.38 27.61
C GLY A 120 16.37 0.41 27.75
N ASN A 121 17.20 0.54 28.79
CA ASN A 121 18.27 -0.44 29.04
C ASN A 121 17.69 -1.81 29.46
N GLN A 122 18.45 -2.90 29.36
CA GLN A 122 17.96 -4.24 29.74
C GLN A 122 18.48 -4.70 31.11
N LYS A 123 18.97 -3.77 31.94
CA LYS A 123 19.49 -4.12 33.28
C LYS A 123 18.35 -4.12 34.29
N ALA A 124 18.05 -5.29 34.86
CA ALA A 124 16.97 -5.49 35.83
C ALA A 124 16.98 -4.48 36.99
N ILE A 125 18.16 -4.17 37.55
CA ILE A 125 18.30 -3.20 38.66
C ILE A 125 17.89 -1.79 38.24
N GLU A 126 18.21 -1.38 37.00
CA GLU A 126 17.85 -0.06 36.50
C GLU A 126 16.35 0.03 36.17
N VAL A 127 15.74 -1.07 35.72
CA VAL A 127 14.28 -1.21 35.56
C VAL A 127 13.58 -1.10 36.91
N GLU A 128 14.01 -1.87 37.91
CA GLU A 128 13.41 -1.88 39.25
C GLU A 128 13.50 -0.51 39.93
N ASN A 129 14.67 0.14 39.86
CA ASN A 129 14.86 1.48 40.40
C ASN A 129 13.93 2.51 39.72
N PHE A 130 13.73 2.40 38.41
CA PHE A 130 12.82 3.26 37.68
C PHE A 130 11.35 3.01 38.07
N LEU A 131 10.90 1.76 38.08
CA LEU A 131 9.53 1.39 38.44
C LEU A 131 9.20 1.81 39.87
N PHE A 132 10.14 1.59 40.80
CA PHE A 132 10.01 2.03 42.18
C PHE A 132 9.91 3.57 42.27
N GLY A 133 10.81 4.30 41.60
CA GLY A 133 10.76 5.77 41.57
C GLY A 133 9.46 6.32 40.97
N LEU A 134 8.93 5.65 39.94
CA LEU A 134 7.68 6.03 39.27
C LEU A 134 6.45 5.76 40.14
N GLU A 135 6.44 4.63 40.85
CA GLU A 135 5.40 4.31 41.84
C GLU A 135 5.38 5.32 42.98
N GLN A 136 6.53 5.62 43.56
CA GLN A 136 6.65 6.63 44.63
C GLN A 136 6.23 8.03 44.13
N TYR A 137 6.52 8.37 42.87
CA TYR A 137 6.07 9.61 42.26
C TYR A 137 4.56 9.69 42.12
N PHE A 138 3.90 8.63 41.64
CA PHE A 138 2.44 8.61 41.50
C PHE A 138 1.74 8.62 42.86
N GLU A 139 2.23 7.86 43.83
CA GLU A 139 1.70 7.86 45.20
C GLU A 139 1.81 9.25 45.84
N ALA A 140 2.96 9.90 45.69
CA ALA A 140 3.14 11.24 46.26
C ALA A 140 2.38 12.34 45.49
N LYS A 141 2.02 12.11 44.22
CA LYS A 141 1.08 12.95 43.44
C LYS A 141 -0.39 12.65 43.76
N GLY A 142 -0.68 11.65 44.59
CA GLY A 142 -2.04 11.23 44.93
C GLY A 142 -2.76 10.43 43.84
N VAL A 143 -2.04 9.97 42.81
CA VAL A 143 -2.60 9.18 41.70
C VAL A 143 -2.59 7.70 42.10
N ARG A 144 -3.66 7.27 42.78
CA ARG A 144 -3.83 5.88 43.25
C ARG A 144 -4.56 4.97 42.25
N ASP A 145 -5.20 5.55 41.23
CA ASP A 145 -5.92 4.79 40.22
C ASP A 145 -4.96 4.16 39.20
N ASN A 146 -5.05 2.84 39.04
CA ASN A 146 -4.21 2.10 38.12
C ASN A 146 -4.46 2.49 36.67
N ALA A 147 -5.70 2.81 36.27
CA ALA A 147 -5.98 3.22 34.89
C ALA A 147 -5.27 4.54 34.55
N THR A 148 -5.31 5.51 35.46
CA THR A 148 -4.60 6.78 35.34
C THR A 148 -3.08 6.59 35.39
N ARG A 149 -2.56 5.71 36.26
CA ARG A 149 -1.11 5.38 36.30
C ARG A 149 -0.64 4.77 34.98
N ILE A 150 -1.39 3.81 34.44
CA ILE A 150 -1.09 3.13 33.17
C ILE A 150 -1.15 4.12 32.00
N ALA A 151 -2.17 4.99 31.94
CA ALA A 151 -2.28 5.98 30.88
C ALA A 151 -1.11 6.98 30.87
N ASN A 152 -0.57 7.33 32.04
CA ASN A 152 0.50 8.32 32.18
C ASN A 152 1.92 7.72 32.16
N ALA A 153 2.09 6.44 32.49
CA ALA A 153 3.38 5.74 32.51
C ALA A 153 4.18 5.87 31.18
N PRO A 154 3.57 5.76 29.98
CA PRO A 154 4.21 6.04 28.69
C PRO A 154 5.03 7.34 28.62
N THR A 155 4.61 8.39 29.34
CA THR A 155 5.30 9.69 29.30
C THR A 155 6.68 9.69 29.96
N PHE A 156 6.99 8.65 30.73
CA PHE A 156 8.26 8.43 31.43
C PHE A 156 9.18 7.45 30.70
N LEU A 157 8.79 6.96 29.52
CA LEU A 157 9.60 6.08 28.68
C LEU A 157 10.21 6.88 27.51
N GLN A 158 11.53 6.84 27.36
CA GLN A 158 12.22 7.49 26.26
C GLN A 158 11.87 6.78 24.94
N GLY A 159 11.59 7.55 23.88
CA GLY A 159 11.19 7.01 22.58
C GLY A 159 9.74 6.50 22.52
N PHE A 160 9.09 6.21 23.66
CA PHE A 160 7.72 5.70 23.68
C PHE A 160 6.69 6.72 23.15
N ARG A 161 6.93 8.02 23.37
CA ARG A 161 6.14 9.08 22.74
C ARG A 161 6.22 9.01 21.21
N GLN A 162 7.40 8.75 20.64
CA GLN A 162 7.58 8.64 19.20
C GLN A 162 6.95 7.37 18.64
N THR A 163 7.05 6.24 19.34
CA THR A 163 6.39 4.98 18.92
C THR A 163 4.88 5.05 19.05
N MET A 164 4.33 5.72 20.06
CA MET A 164 2.89 5.93 20.22
C MET A 164 2.34 6.83 19.11
N VAL A 165 3.01 7.95 18.82
CA VAL A 165 2.68 8.82 17.68
C VAL A 165 2.79 8.05 16.37
N ALA A 166 3.84 7.27 16.16
CA ALA A 166 3.99 6.43 14.96
C ALA A 166 2.87 5.39 14.84
N MET A 167 2.45 4.76 15.94
CA MET A 167 1.36 3.78 15.94
C MET A 167 0.00 4.45 15.65
N GLN A 168 -0.26 5.64 16.19
CA GLN A 168 -1.45 6.42 15.88
C GLN A 168 -1.47 6.88 14.43
N ILE A 169 -0.34 7.33 13.87
CA ILE A 169 -0.20 7.66 12.44
C ILE A 169 -0.41 6.42 11.55
N CYS A 170 0.14 5.25 11.93
CA CYS A 170 -0.11 4.00 11.21
C CYS A 170 -1.58 3.59 11.27
N ARG A 171 -2.25 3.82 12.40
CA ARG A 171 -3.68 3.54 12.56
C ARG A 171 -4.53 4.50 11.73
N LEU A 172 -4.16 5.77 11.67
CA LEU A 172 -4.76 6.79 10.81
C LEU A 172 -4.65 6.42 9.33
N ARG A 173 -3.45 6.05 8.85
CA ARG A 173 -3.20 5.61 7.46
C ARG A 173 -3.87 4.29 7.06
N CYS A 174 -4.37 3.54 8.03
CA CYS A 174 -5.11 2.31 7.80
C CYS A 174 -6.63 2.51 7.94
N LEU A 175 -7.08 3.71 8.30
CA LEU A 175 -8.48 3.99 8.56
C LEU A 175 -9.21 4.15 7.23
N LYS A 176 -9.91 3.13 6.76
CA LYS A 176 -10.69 3.23 5.51
C LYS A 176 -12.17 3.46 5.79
N GLN A 177 -12.83 4.27 4.96
CA GLN A 177 -14.28 4.40 5.00
C GLN A 177 -14.96 3.07 4.59
N SER A 178 -15.33 2.24 5.57
CA SER A 178 -16.01 0.96 5.34
C SER A 178 -17.54 1.10 5.32
N GLY A 179 -18.09 1.95 6.19
CA GLY A 179 -19.53 2.18 6.39
C GLY A 179 -20.01 3.59 6.04
N SER A 180 -20.73 4.23 6.97
CA SER A 180 -21.24 5.60 6.81
C SER A 180 -20.13 6.63 6.93
N ILE A 181 -20.28 7.80 6.28
CA ILE A 181 -19.30 8.89 6.43
C ILE A 181 -19.28 9.40 7.89
N SER A 182 -20.42 9.42 8.57
CA SER A 182 -20.51 9.87 9.97
C SER A 182 -19.69 8.99 10.93
N ASP A 183 -19.70 7.66 10.74
CA ASP A 183 -18.91 6.76 11.58
C ASP A 183 -17.41 6.91 11.29
N TYR A 184 -17.05 7.09 10.02
CA TYR A 184 -15.68 7.40 9.61
C TYR A 184 -15.18 8.72 10.21
N ILE A 185 -15.97 9.79 10.14
CA ILE A 185 -15.62 11.10 10.74
C ILE A 185 -15.40 10.97 12.25
N LYS A 186 -16.25 10.20 12.95
CA LYS A 186 -16.09 9.98 14.40
C LYS A 186 -14.78 9.28 14.73
N GLU A 187 -14.44 8.20 14.01
CA GLU A 187 -13.20 7.46 14.24
C GLU A 187 -11.96 8.30 13.86
N PHE A 188 -12.03 9.03 12.75
CA PHE A 188 -10.97 9.92 12.29
C PHE A 188 -10.71 11.07 13.27
N THR A 189 -11.76 11.73 13.74
CA THR A 189 -11.67 12.84 14.71
C THR A 189 -11.10 12.36 16.04
N ALA A 190 -11.49 11.16 16.50
CA ALA A 190 -10.94 10.57 17.72
C ALA A 190 -9.42 10.31 17.59
N LEU A 191 -8.96 9.81 16.44
CA LEU A 191 -7.54 9.55 16.20
C LEU A 191 -6.71 10.83 16.07
N ILE A 192 -7.24 11.88 15.44
CA ILE A 192 -6.54 13.17 15.35
C ILE A 192 -6.37 13.82 16.72
N LEU A 193 -7.37 13.72 17.60
CA LEU A 193 -7.29 14.31 18.95
C LEU A 193 -6.20 13.64 19.81
N GLU A 194 -5.84 12.39 19.52
CA GLU A 194 -4.75 11.71 20.20
C GLU A 194 -3.36 12.10 19.66
N ILE A 195 -3.27 12.71 18.47
CA ILE A 195 -2.01 13.13 17.85
C ILE A 195 -1.79 14.64 18.11
N GLU A 196 -0.93 14.95 19.08
CA GLU A 196 -0.75 16.30 19.64
C GLU A 196 -0.16 17.35 18.65
N ASP A 197 0.46 16.93 17.53
CA ASP A 197 1.17 17.82 16.59
C ASP A 197 0.93 17.44 15.11
N MET A 198 -0.28 17.70 14.58
CA MET A 198 -0.61 17.53 13.16
C MET A 198 -1.15 18.83 12.58
N SER A 199 -0.64 19.26 11.42
CA SER A 199 -1.11 20.47 10.75
C SER A 199 -2.47 20.24 10.08
N ASP A 200 -3.32 21.27 9.98
CA ASP A 200 -4.66 21.11 9.38
C ASP A 200 -4.64 20.68 7.91
N LYS A 201 -3.54 20.99 7.20
CA LYS A 201 -3.30 20.49 5.84
C LYS A 201 -3.03 18.98 5.82
N ASP A 202 -2.23 18.49 6.77
CA ASP A 202 -1.96 17.05 6.88
C ASP A 202 -3.23 16.31 7.31
N LYS A 203 -4.01 16.88 8.23
CA LYS A 203 -5.31 16.34 8.63
C LYS A 203 -6.26 16.20 7.43
N LEU A 204 -6.39 17.25 6.61
CA LEU A 204 -7.23 17.21 5.41
C LEU A 204 -6.71 16.19 4.39
N PHE A 205 -5.39 16.10 4.20
CA PHE A 205 -4.77 15.13 3.30
C PHE A 205 -5.11 13.69 3.69
N TYR A 206 -4.89 13.32 4.97
CA TYR A 206 -5.21 11.98 5.46
C TYR A 206 -6.71 11.69 5.46
N PHE A 207 -7.56 12.70 5.69
CA PHE A 207 -9.01 12.55 5.59
C PHE A 207 -9.46 12.20 4.16
N MET A 208 -8.87 12.84 3.15
CA MET A 208 -9.24 12.67 1.74
C MET A 208 -8.70 11.37 1.13
N ASP A 209 -7.50 10.94 1.54
CA ASP A 209 -6.82 9.76 0.99
C ASP A 209 -7.58 8.46 1.28
N ASP A 210 -8.33 8.44 2.39
CA ASP A 210 -8.99 7.24 2.92
C ASP A 210 -10.53 7.22 2.72
N LEU A 211 -11.08 8.30 2.17
CA LEU A 211 -12.48 8.39 1.74
C LEU A 211 -12.73 7.58 0.46
N LYS A 212 -13.97 7.10 0.30
CA LYS A 212 -14.43 6.51 -0.97
C LYS A 212 -14.40 7.56 -2.09
N ASP A 213 -14.10 7.11 -3.31
CA ASP A 213 -13.90 7.98 -4.48
C ASP A 213 -15.03 9.00 -4.70
N TRP A 214 -16.28 8.58 -4.53
CA TRP A 214 -17.43 9.48 -4.72
C TRP A 214 -17.49 10.61 -3.68
N ALA A 215 -17.10 10.34 -2.42
CA ALA A 215 -17.10 11.32 -1.35
C ALA A 215 -15.92 12.30 -1.51
N ARG A 216 -14.76 11.77 -1.92
CA ARG A 216 -13.60 12.58 -2.29
C ARG A 216 -13.92 13.55 -3.42
N VAL A 217 -14.51 13.08 -4.51
CA VAL A 217 -14.87 13.91 -5.67
C VAL A 217 -15.87 15.01 -5.30
N GLU A 218 -16.83 14.74 -4.40
CA GLU A 218 -17.77 15.77 -3.95
C GLU A 218 -17.09 16.85 -3.09
N LEU A 219 -16.15 16.47 -2.22
CA LEU A 219 -15.35 17.42 -1.43
C LEU A 219 -14.40 18.26 -2.30
N GLU A 220 -13.80 17.67 -3.34
CA GLU A 220 -13.00 18.38 -4.33
C GLU A 220 -13.86 19.40 -5.11
N ARG A 221 -15.08 19.02 -5.49
CA ARG A 221 -16.04 19.91 -6.18
C ARG A 221 -16.44 21.11 -5.33
N GLN A 222 -16.48 20.94 -4.01
CA GLN A 222 -16.82 21.98 -3.03
C GLN A 222 -15.61 22.85 -2.62
N ASN A 223 -14.42 22.55 -3.17
CA ASN A 223 -13.17 23.31 -2.94
C ASN A 223 -12.81 23.50 -1.46
N VAL A 224 -13.02 22.45 -0.66
CA VAL A 224 -12.77 22.44 0.77
C VAL A 224 -11.28 22.65 1.08
N GLN A 225 -10.96 23.57 2.02
CA GLN A 225 -9.59 23.96 2.36
C GLN A 225 -9.13 23.49 3.74
N ASP A 226 -10.05 23.03 4.58
CA ASP A 226 -9.79 22.59 5.95
C ASP A 226 -10.70 21.42 6.34
N LEU A 227 -10.33 20.72 7.41
CA LEU A 227 -11.07 19.55 7.89
C LEU A 227 -12.49 19.93 8.36
N ASP A 228 -12.66 21.11 8.96
CA ASP A 228 -13.94 21.54 9.51
C ASP A 228 -14.98 21.79 8.40
N ALA A 229 -14.58 22.41 7.29
CA ALA A 229 -15.41 22.55 6.10
C ALA A 229 -15.69 21.19 5.44
N ALA A 230 -14.74 20.25 5.49
CA ALA A 230 -14.96 18.89 4.99
C ALA A 230 -16.05 18.16 5.78
N ILE A 231 -16.00 18.26 7.11
CA ILE A 231 -16.98 17.67 8.03
C ILE A 231 -18.36 18.35 7.88
N ALA A 232 -18.40 19.66 7.60
CA ALA A 232 -19.66 20.38 7.41
C ALA A 232 -20.38 20.03 6.10
N VAL A 233 -19.64 19.54 5.09
CA VAL A 233 -20.17 19.18 3.76
C VAL A 233 -20.57 17.70 3.67
N ALA A 234 -19.90 16.84 4.43
CA ALA A 234 -20.06 15.39 4.46
C ALA A 234 -21.34 14.90 5.14
#